data_AF-A0A396MR80-F1
#
_entry.id   AF-A0A396MR80-F1
#
_cell.length_a   1.000
_cell.length_b   1.000
_cell.length_c   1.000
_cell.angle_alpha   90.00
_cell.angle_beta   90.00
_cell.angle_gamma   90.00
#
_symmetry.space_group_name_H-M   'P 1'
#
loop_
_entity.id
_entity.type
_entity.pdbx_description
1 polymer ?
#
loop_
_entity_poly.entity_id
_entity_poly.type
_entity_poly.pdbx_seq_one_letter_code
_entity_poly.pdbx_strand_id
1 'polypeptide(L)'
;MVQIIAGAKGKGKTKYLLDMANTAVKEAKGSVVYLDKSSKHMYELNNQIRLINVQEYPIDTSDGFIGFICGIICQDHDLEQMYLDSFLKLACLEGADIEETYKTLETISEKYHVKFVLSISMNAADLPECAKESVVVSL
;
A
#
# COMPACT_ATOMS: atom_id res chain seq x y z
N MET A 1 -8.80 5.12 -6.48
CA MET A 1 -7.56 5.88 -6.67
C MET A 1 -6.36 5.19 -6.02
N VAL A 2 -5.30 4.97 -6.79
CA VAL A 2 -3.99 4.51 -6.30
C VAL A 2 -3.01 5.69 -6.28
N GLN A 3 -2.16 5.78 -5.27
CA GLN A 3 -1.09 6.76 -5.16
C GLN A 3 0.24 6.06 -4.89
N ILE A 4 1.32 6.60 -5.42
CA ILE A 4 2.66 6.02 -5.32
C ILE A 4 3.63 7.04 -4.73
N ILE A 5 4.38 6.56 -3.73
CA ILE A 5 5.60 7.18 -3.23
C ILE A 5 6.77 6.38 -3.80
N ALA A 6 7.44 6.93 -4.80
CA ALA A 6 8.57 6.31 -5.49
C ALA A 6 9.91 6.81 -4.93
N GLY A 7 10.95 6.00 -5.05
CA GLY A 7 12.32 6.36 -4.69
C GLY A 7 13.17 5.17 -4.29
N ALA A 8 14.49 5.33 -4.30
CA ALA A 8 15.40 4.26 -3.90
C ALA A 8 15.23 3.84 -2.42
N LYS A 9 15.74 2.65 -2.07
CA LYS A 9 15.75 2.17 -0.69
C LYS A 9 16.50 3.16 0.21
N GLY A 10 15.93 3.47 1.38
CA GLY A 10 16.55 4.39 2.35
C GLY A 10 16.24 5.88 2.16
N LYS A 11 15.45 6.27 1.15
CA LYS A 11 15.09 7.68 0.90
C LYS A 11 13.95 8.24 1.79
N GLY A 12 13.57 7.55 2.87
CA GLY A 12 12.56 8.04 3.81
C GLY A 12 11.09 7.83 3.40
N LYS A 13 10.82 6.99 2.39
CA LYS A 13 9.44 6.68 1.93
C LYS A 13 8.52 6.21 3.06
N THR A 14 9.00 5.32 3.93
CA THR A 14 8.22 4.81 5.06
C THR A 14 7.79 5.92 6.01
N LYS A 15 8.66 6.88 6.30
CA LYS A 15 8.31 8.05 7.13
C LYS A 15 7.18 8.87 6.49
N TYR A 16 7.30 9.16 5.20
CA TYR A 16 6.23 9.85 4.46
C TYR A 16 4.91 9.06 4.48
N LEU A 17 4.97 7.74 4.31
CA LEU A 17 3.79 6.89 4.33
C LEU A 17 3.09 6.90 5.70
N LEU A 18 3.87 6.82 6.79
CA LEU A 18 3.38 6.93 8.17
C LEU A 18 2.73 8.29 8.43
N ASP A 19 3.40 9.38 8.05
CA ASP A 19 2.89 10.74 8.22
C ASP A 19 1.58 10.94 7.44
N MET A 20 1.48 10.40 6.22
CA MET A 20 0.25 10.42 5.43
C MET A 20 -0.88 9.64 6.08
N ALA A 21 -0.61 8.42 6.58
CA ALA A 21 -1.62 7.59 7.25
C ALA A 21 -2.14 8.27 8.53
N ASN A 22 -1.24 8.79 9.36
CA ASN A 22 -1.56 9.51 10.59
C ASN A 22 -2.33 10.81 10.36
N THR A 23 -2.14 11.43 9.20
CA THR A 23 -2.92 12.62 8.82
C THR A 23 -4.31 12.20 8.33
N ALA A 24 -4.38 11.21 7.44
CA ALA A 24 -5.62 10.76 6.84
C ALA A 24 -6.63 10.23 7.87
N VAL A 25 -6.19 9.47 8.88
CA VAL A 25 -7.10 8.89 9.88
C VAL A 25 -7.83 9.94 10.72
N LYS A 26 -7.32 11.18 10.81
CA LYS A 26 -7.97 12.27 11.56
C LYS A 26 -9.25 12.76 10.89
N GLU A 27 -9.36 12.56 9.57
CA GLU A 27 -10.48 13.00 8.75
C GLU A 27 -11.28 11.83 8.17
N ALA A 28 -10.72 10.61 8.24
CA ALA A 28 -11.39 9.39 7.80
C ALA A 28 -12.67 9.16 8.62
N LYS A 29 -13.74 8.77 7.93
CA LYS A 29 -15.01 8.40 8.59
C LYS A 29 -15.11 6.90 8.84
N GLY A 30 -14.40 6.12 8.03
CA GLY A 30 -14.26 4.67 8.16
C GLY A 30 -12.82 4.23 8.45
N SER A 31 -12.55 2.96 8.17
CA SER A 31 -11.30 2.29 8.55
C SER A 31 -10.10 2.74 7.71
N VAL A 32 -8.96 2.91 8.38
CA VAL A 32 -7.64 3.10 7.74
C VAL A 32 -6.74 1.92 8.13
N VAL A 33 -6.19 1.24 7.13
CA VAL A 33 -5.34 0.06 7.31
C VAL A 33 -3.93 0.35 6.82
N TYR A 34 -2.94 -0.12 7.56
CA TYR A 34 -1.53 -0.04 7.20
C TYR A 34 -0.94 -1.45 7.11
N LEU A 35 -0.44 -1.82 5.93
CA LEU A 35 0.22 -3.09 5.68
C LEU A 35 1.73 -2.92 5.76
N ASP A 36 2.37 -3.75 6.58
CA ASP A 36 3.81 -3.77 6.77
C ASP A 36 4.33 -5.22 6.79
N LYS A 37 5.63 -5.38 6.62
CA LYS A 37 6.36 -6.64 6.81
C LYS A 37 6.66 -6.95 8.28
N SER A 38 6.36 -6.03 9.20
CA SER A 38 6.59 -6.23 10.64
C SER A 38 5.75 -5.26 11.47
N SER A 39 5.57 -5.54 12.75
CA SER A 39 4.85 -4.64 13.66
C SER A 39 5.70 -3.49 14.23
N LYS A 40 6.86 -3.19 13.63
CA LYS A 40 7.83 -2.20 14.15
C LYS A 40 7.24 -0.79 14.24
N HIS A 41 6.42 -0.41 13.27
CA HIS A 41 5.84 0.93 13.17
C HIS A 41 4.53 1.08 13.93
N MET A 42 4.11 0.07 14.71
CA MET A 42 2.85 0.11 15.46
C MET A 42 2.78 1.31 16.42
N TYR A 43 3.89 1.68 17.07
CA TYR A 43 3.93 2.83 17.99
C TYR A 43 4.06 4.19 17.30
N GLU A 44 4.32 4.20 15.99
CA GLU A 44 4.39 5.42 15.17
C GLU A 44 3.05 5.75 14.52
N LEU A 45 2.10 4.81 14.54
CA LEU A 45 0.75 4.96 14.01
C LEU A 45 -0.23 5.40 15.11
N ASN A 46 -1.18 6.24 14.71
CA ASN A 46 -2.36 6.54 15.48
C ASN A 46 -3.12 5.24 15.78
N ASN A 47 -3.64 5.11 17.00
CA ASN A 47 -4.33 3.92 17.47
C ASN A 47 -5.62 3.56 16.70
N GLN A 48 -6.17 4.50 15.92
CA GLN A 48 -7.29 4.26 15.01
C GLN A 48 -6.87 3.57 13.70
N ILE A 49 -5.57 3.54 13.39
CA ILE A 49 -5.04 2.86 12.21
C ILE A 49 -4.77 1.40 12.55
N ARG A 50 -5.36 0.49 11.78
CA ARG A 50 -5.10 -0.95 11.93
C ARG A 50 -3.81 -1.31 11.20
N LEU A 51 -2.75 -1.64 11.94
CA LEU A 51 -1.55 -2.26 11.36
C LEU A 51 -1.77 -3.76 11.15
N ILE A 52 -1.44 -4.26 9.97
CA ILE A 52 -1.42 -5.69 9.65
C ILE A 52 0.00 -6.08 9.24
N ASN A 53 0.57 -7.05 9.94
CA ASN A 53 1.84 -7.65 9.58
C ASN A 53 1.61 -8.74 8.52
N VAL A 54 1.89 -8.44 7.26
CA VAL A 54 1.65 -9.33 6.11
C VAL A 54 2.52 -10.59 6.20
N GLN A 55 3.69 -10.53 6.84
CA GLN A 55 4.59 -11.69 6.99
C GLN A 55 4.04 -12.80 7.91
N GLU A 56 2.96 -12.55 8.65
CA GLU A 56 2.30 -13.60 9.46
C GLU A 56 1.41 -14.52 8.63
N TYR A 57 1.20 -14.21 7.35
CA TYR A 57 0.36 -14.98 6.43
C TYR A 57 1.23 -15.62 5.33
N PRO A 58 0.89 -16.83 4.87
CA PRO A 58 1.63 -17.54 3.83
C PRO A 58 1.30 -16.97 2.44
N ILE A 59 1.74 -15.74 2.18
CA ILE A 59 1.54 -15.01 0.92
C ILE A 59 2.85 -15.05 0.15
N ASP A 60 2.93 -15.95 -0.83
CA ASP A 60 4.15 -16.21 -1.60
C ASP A 60 4.02 -15.82 -3.08
N THR A 61 2.88 -15.24 -3.48
CA THR A 61 2.59 -14.84 -4.87
C THR A 61 1.81 -13.52 -4.91
N SER A 62 1.91 -12.81 -6.04
CA SER A 62 1.12 -11.60 -6.31
C SER A 62 -0.38 -11.87 -6.30
N ASP A 63 -0.83 -13.02 -6.82
CA ASP A 63 -2.25 -13.42 -6.79
C ASP A 63 -2.73 -13.68 -5.37
N GLY A 64 -1.90 -14.34 -4.56
CA GLY A 64 -2.15 -14.52 -3.13
C GLY A 64 -2.25 -13.17 -2.40
N PHE A 65 -1.40 -12.22 -2.76
CA PHE A 65 -1.45 -10.86 -2.23
C PHE A 65 -2.74 -10.12 -2.63
N ILE A 66 -3.17 -10.20 -3.89
CA ILE A 66 -4.45 -9.64 -4.35
C ILE A 66 -5.62 -10.30 -3.61
N GLY A 67 -5.60 -11.62 -3.44
CA GLY A 67 -6.59 -12.34 -2.65
C GLY A 67 -6.64 -11.85 -1.20
N PHE A 68 -5.48 -11.59 -0.59
CA PHE A 68 -5.39 -11.02 0.75
C PHE A 68 -6.00 -9.62 0.85
N ILE A 69 -5.71 -8.73 -0.10
CA ILE A 69 -6.33 -7.39 -0.18
C ILE A 69 -7.84 -7.50 -0.31
N CYS A 70 -8.33 -8.39 -1.18
CA CYS A 70 -9.77 -8.63 -1.34
C CYS A 70 -10.41 -9.18 -0.05
N GLY A 71 -9.70 -10.03 0.70
CA GLY A 71 -10.14 -10.54 2.00
C GLY A 71 -10.32 -9.43 3.03
N ILE A 72 -9.37 -8.49 3.13
CA ILE A 72 -9.47 -7.33 4.03
C ILE A 72 -10.69 -6.48 3.65
N ILE A 73 -10.85 -6.15 2.37
CA ILE A 73 -11.99 -5.35 1.88
C ILE A 73 -13.32 -6.06 2.14
N CYS A 74 -13.36 -7.39 1.96
CA CYS A 74 -14.57 -8.18 2.20
C CYS A 74 -14.99 -8.19 3.66
N GLN A 75 -14.03 -8.14 4.60
CA GLN A 75 -14.29 -8.12 6.03
C GLN A 75 -14.64 -6.71 6.55
N ASP A 76 -14.11 -5.67 5.90
CA ASP A 76 -14.13 -4.29 6.38
C ASP A 76 -14.92 -3.40 5.40
N HIS A 77 -16.24 -3.34 5.60
CA HIS A 77 -17.16 -2.66 4.69
C HIS A 77 -17.02 -1.13 4.67
N ASP A 78 -16.40 -0.54 5.69
CA ASP A 78 -16.15 0.89 5.80
C ASP A 78 -14.68 1.25 5.58
N LEU A 79 -13.88 0.34 5.01
CA LEU A 79 -12.50 0.63 4.64
C LEU A 79 -12.43 1.78 3.64
N GLU A 80 -11.75 2.86 4.03
CA GLU A 80 -11.53 4.01 3.15
C GLU A 80 -10.14 4.00 2.52
N GLN A 81 -9.11 3.67 3.30
CA GLN A 81 -7.71 3.84 2.89
C GLN A 81 -6.82 2.68 3.33
N MET A 82 -5.95 2.26 2.43
CA MET A 82 -4.91 1.27 2.69
C MET A 82 -3.53 1.81 2.31
N TYR A 83 -2.58 1.70 3.25
CA TYR A 83 -1.20 2.12 3.09
C TYR A 83 -0.29 0.90 3.04
N LEU A 84 0.47 0.73 1.96
CA LEU A 84 1.26 -0.48 1.69
C LEU A 84 2.75 -0.13 1.75
N ASP A 85 3.41 -0.46 2.86
CA ASP A 85 4.85 -0.18 3.02
C ASP A 85 5.72 -1.29 2.44
N SER A 86 6.68 -0.90 1.60
CA SER A 86 7.54 -1.81 0.85
C SER A 86 6.72 -2.69 -0.10
N PHE A 87 5.85 -2.08 -0.93
CA PHE A 87 4.90 -2.76 -1.81
C PHE A 87 5.48 -3.96 -2.57
N LEU A 88 6.65 -3.80 -3.20
CA LEU A 88 7.31 -4.89 -3.94
C LEU A 88 7.58 -6.14 -3.09
N LYS A 89 7.85 -5.97 -1.79
CA LYS A 89 8.04 -7.07 -0.85
C LYS A 89 6.71 -7.71 -0.48
N LEU A 90 5.71 -6.88 -0.15
CA LEU A 90 4.39 -7.35 0.26
C LEU A 90 3.69 -8.14 -0.84
N ALA A 91 3.81 -7.67 -2.09
CA ALA A 91 3.16 -8.25 -3.25
C ALA A 91 3.98 -9.35 -3.94
N CYS A 92 5.15 -9.73 -3.40
CA CYS A 92 6.05 -10.72 -4.01
C CYS A 92 6.53 -10.33 -5.42
N LEU A 93 6.83 -9.03 -5.63
CA LEU A 93 7.21 -8.44 -6.91
C LEU A 93 8.65 -7.90 -6.93
N GLU A 94 9.51 -8.27 -5.97
CA GLU A 94 10.92 -7.85 -6.01
C GLU A 94 11.61 -8.40 -7.28
N GLY A 95 11.99 -7.50 -8.19
CA GLY A 95 12.65 -7.86 -9.44
C GLY A 95 11.70 -8.35 -10.54
N ALA A 96 10.38 -8.25 -10.33
CA ALA A 96 9.35 -8.57 -11.31
C ALA A 96 8.69 -7.30 -11.87
N ASP A 97 7.95 -7.45 -12.96
CA ASP A 97 7.06 -6.41 -13.47
C ASP A 97 5.85 -6.26 -12.53
N ILE A 98 5.46 -5.02 -12.25
CA ILE A 98 4.34 -4.71 -11.35
C ILE A 98 3.05 -4.37 -12.10
N GLU A 99 3.10 -4.19 -13.42
CA GLU A 99 2.01 -3.61 -14.21
C GLU A 99 0.67 -4.33 -14.00
N GLU A 100 0.64 -5.66 -14.06
CA GLU A 100 -0.59 -6.45 -13.92
C GLU A 100 -1.19 -6.33 -12.51
N THR A 101 -0.35 -6.46 -11.48
CA THR A 101 -0.81 -6.34 -10.08
C THR A 101 -1.28 -4.91 -9.79
N TYR A 102 -0.59 -3.91 -10.33
CA TYR A 102 -0.96 -2.51 -10.18
C TYR A 102 -2.31 -2.19 -10.83
N LYS A 103 -2.53 -2.60 -12.09
CA LYS A 103 -3.83 -2.43 -12.79
C LYS A 103 -4.97 -3.15 -12.06
N THR A 104 -4.68 -4.31 -11.48
CA THR A 104 -5.63 -5.03 -10.64
C THR A 104 -5.98 -4.22 -9.38
N LEU A 105 -5.00 -3.63 -8.71
CA LEU A 105 -5.23 -2.72 -7.58
C LEU A 105 -6.02 -1.48 -7.99
N GLU A 106 -5.78 -0.89 -9.17
CA GLU A 106 -6.59 0.23 -9.69
C GLU A 106 -8.05 -0.19 -9.86
N THR A 107 -8.30 -1.33 -10.49
CA THR A 107 -9.65 -1.88 -10.68
C THR A 107 -10.36 -2.12 -9.35
N ILE A 108 -9.66 -2.71 -8.37
CA ILE A 108 -10.19 -2.93 -7.01
C ILE A 108 -10.48 -1.57 -6.35
N SER A 109 -9.57 -0.62 -6.48
CA SER A 109 -9.67 0.71 -5.89
C SER A 109 -10.90 1.47 -6.40
N GLU A 110 -11.17 1.41 -7.70
CA GLU A 110 -12.35 2.01 -8.30
C GLU A 110 -13.63 1.30 -7.89
N LYS A 111 -13.65 -0.04 -7.97
CA LYS A 111 -14.83 -0.85 -7.69
C LYS A 111 -15.32 -0.72 -6.24
N TYR A 112 -14.40 -0.66 -5.28
CA TYR A 112 -14.73 -0.61 -3.86
C TYR A 112 -14.55 0.77 -3.24
N HIS A 113 -14.17 1.78 -4.04
CA HIS A 113 -13.90 3.14 -3.57
C HIS A 113 -12.84 3.25 -2.46
N VAL A 114 -11.91 2.29 -2.41
CA VAL A 114 -10.80 2.27 -1.44
C VAL A 114 -9.60 2.99 -2.04
N LYS A 115 -8.99 3.92 -1.30
CA LYS A 115 -7.74 4.57 -1.70
C LYS A 115 -6.54 3.71 -1.31
N PHE A 116 -5.66 3.41 -2.27
CA PHE A 116 -4.38 2.76 -1.98
C PHE A 116 -3.22 3.76 -2.05
N VAL A 117 -2.29 3.66 -1.10
CA VAL A 117 -1.04 4.43 -1.12
C VAL A 117 0.13 3.46 -0.99
N LEU A 118 0.95 3.37 -2.04
CA LEU A 118 2.02 2.39 -2.18
C LEU A 118 3.39 3.04 -1.97
N SER A 119 4.23 2.49 -1.11
CA SER A 119 5.66 2.83 -1.10
C SER A 119 6.45 1.85 -1.98
N ILE A 120 7.02 2.34 -3.08
CA ILE A 120 7.72 1.51 -4.07
C ILE A 120 9.21 1.84 -4.04
N SER A 121 10.06 0.81 -3.87
CA SER A 121 11.52 0.97 -3.84
C SER A 121 12.15 0.94 -5.23
N MET A 122 11.59 1.73 -6.15
CA MET A 122 12.07 1.96 -7.51
C MET A 122 12.01 3.46 -7.81
N ASN A 123 12.84 3.96 -8.73
CA ASN A 123 12.72 5.36 -9.16
C ASN A 123 11.46 5.53 -10.00
N ALA A 124 10.88 6.73 -10.01
CA ALA A 124 9.69 7.02 -10.81
C ALA A 124 9.90 6.75 -12.32
N ALA A 125 11.14 6.92 -12.81
CA ALA A 125 11.50 6.62 -14.20
C ALA A 125 11.40 5.13 -14.56
N ASP A 126 11.65 4.25 -13.58
CA ASP A 126 11.72 2.80 -13.74
C ASP A 126 10.34 2.13 -13.56
N LEU A 127 9.33 2.88 -13.13
CA LEU A 127 7.96 2.38 -13.03
C LEU A 127 7.36 2.12 -14.43
N PRO A 128 6.43 1.15 -14.56
CA PRO A 128 5.68 0.97 -15.79
C PRO A 128 4.88 2.24 -16.12
N GLU A 129 4.63 2.48 -17.41
CA GLU A 129 4.01 3.72 -17.89
C GLU A 129 2.65 3.99 -17.22
N CYS A 130 1.85 2.94 -17.01
CA CYS A 130 0.55 3.04 -16.34
C CYS A 130 0.63 3.55 -14.89
N ALA A 131 1.76 3.34 -14.20
CA ALA A 131 1.92 3.72 -12.80
C ALA A 131 2.51 5.13 -12.63
N LYS A 132 3.11 5.71 -13.67
CA LYS A 132 3.82 6.99 -13.57
C LYS A 132 2.90 8.16 -13.18
N GLU A 133 1.67 8.17 -13.68
CA GLU A 133 0.69 9.22 -13.36
C GLU A 133 0.21 9.17 -11.90
N SER A 134 0.32 8.00 -11.26
CA SER A 134 -0.04 7.85 -9.83
C SER A 134 1.08 8.25 -8.86
N VAL A 135 2.26 8.66 -9.35
CA VAL A 135 3.36 9.11 -8.49
C VAL A 135 3.06 10.49 -7.91
N VAL A 136 2.81 10.55 -6.61
CA VAL A 136 2.57 11.81 -5.88
C VAL A 136 3.81 12.35 -5.20
N VAL A 137 4.79 11.48 -4.92
CA VAL A 137 6.06 11.82 -4.29
C VAL A 137 7.18 10.98 -4.92
N SER A 138 8.30 11.62 -5.29
CA SER A 138 9.50 10.96 -5.81
C SER A 138 10.73 11.42 -5.01
N LEU A 139 11.50 10.49 -4.44
CA LEU A 139 12.62 10.73 -3.51
C LEU A 139 13.96 10.09 -3.91
#